data_AF-A0A8S9PX32-F1
#
_entry.id   AF-A0A8S9PX32-F1
#
_cell.length_a   1.000
_cell.length_b   1.000
_cell.length_c   1.000
_cell.angle_alpha   90.00
_cell.angle_beta   90.00
_cell.angle_gamma   90.00
#
_symmetry.space_group_name_H-M   'P 1'
#
loop_
_entity.id
_entity.type
_entity.pdbx_description
1 polymer ?
#
loop_
_entity_poly.entity_id
_entity_poly.type
_entity_poly.pdbx_seq_one_letter_code
_entity_poly.pdbx_strand_id
1 'polypeptide(L)'
;MPLTLSLSHDTLVLRSDDLNDPDSVAHLVRHFKPAGCPLPSLRNMTEREAYVKMAVAHAKIMEANNEFAATLEKFMQYVTRSDELYEIKKVVRELKLGLKMAQDRERANAAQLAAAEKLGNQAALLEARLKEVELGSELDVMAISDFSVGKHDLPQISEDLPEDFFAKVPSVADDVMKYSGGQFEDGEFNIEE
;
A
#
# COMPACT_ATOMS: atom_id res chain seq x y z
N MET A 1 -3.36 -15.31 30.11
CA MET A 1 -4.09 -16.08 31.14
C MET A 1 -5.57 -15.91 30.86
N PRO A 2 -6.27 -16.91 30.33
CA PRO A 2 -7.71 -16.81 30.13
C PRO A 2 -8.39 -16.90 31.51
N LEU A 3 -9.28 -15.96 31.80
CA LEU A 3 -10.12 -16.00 32.99
C LEU A 3 -11.07 -17.19 32.82
N THR A 4 -10.79 -18.27 33.55
CA THR A 4 -11.71 -19.38 33.73
C THR A 4 -12.92 -18.86 34.48
N LEU A 5 -13.98 -18.50 33.77
CA LEU A 5 -15.31 -18.41 34.38
C LEU A 5 -15.69 -19.84 34.77
N SER A 6 -15.30 -20.25 35.98
CA SER A 6 -15.76 -21.51 36.55
C SER A 6 -17.24 -21.35 36.88
N LEU A 7 -18.09 -21.62 35.90
CA LEU A 7 -19.48 -21.93 36.18
C LEU A 7 -19.47 -23.24 36.96
N SER A 8 -19.65 -23.13 38.27
CA SER A 8 -19.67 -24.24 39.22
C SER A 8 -20.71 -25.28 38.78
N HIS A 9 -20.43 -26.55 39.06
CA HIS A 9 -21.04 -27.75 38.49
C HIS A 9 -22.55 -27.98 38.75
N ASP A 10 -23.32 -27.01 39.27
CA ASP A 10 -24.74 -27.20 39.65
C ASP A 10 -25.69 -26.12 39.10
N THR A 11 -25.40 -25.53 37.93
CA THR A 11 -26.30 -24.51 37.34
C THR A 11 -27.38 -25.18 36.49
N LEU A 12 -28.54 -25.49 37.09
CA LEU A 12 -29.73 -25.83 36.30
C LEU A 12 -30.20 -24.58 35.53
N VAL A 13 -30.35 -24.72 34.22
CA VAL A 13 -30.97 -23.71 33.36
C VAL A 13 -32.48 -23.81 33.53
N LEU A 14 -33.03 -23.08 34.51
CA LEU A 14 -34.47 -22.93 34.68
C LEU A 14 -35.05 -22.06 33.56
N ARG A 15 -36.06 -22.57 32.86
CA ARG A 15 -36.85 -21.83 31.87
C ARG A 15 -38.26 -21.58 32.42
N SER A 16 -38.98 -20.62 31.82
CA SER A 16 -40.31 -20.19 32.27
C SER A 16 -41.32 -21.34 32.41
N ASP A 17 -41.20 -22.36 31.55
CA ASP A 17 -42.07 -23.55 31.55
C ASP A 17 -41.90 -24.42 32.81
N ASP A 18 -40.72 -24.36 33.46
CA ASP A 18 -40.39 -25.12 34.67
C ASP A 18 -41.02 -24.50 35.95
N LEU A 19 -41.57 -23.28 35.85
CA LEU A 19 -42.10 -22.51 36.98
C LEU A 19 -43.62 -22.56 37.13
N ASN A 20 -44.31 -23.35 36.31
CA ASN A 20 -45.78 -23.37 36.27
C ASN A 20 -46.44 -23.95 37.53
N ASP A 21 -45.76 -24.84 38.26
CA ASP A 21 -46.25 -25.38 39.54
C ASP A 21 -45.36 -24.91 40.72
N PRO A 22 -45.87 -24.03 41.60
CA PRO A 22 -45.12 -23.50 42.74
C PRO A 22 -44.57 -24.58 43.68
N ASP A 23 -45.30 -25.69 43.85
CA ASP A 23 -44.87 -26.78 44.72
C ASP A 23 -43.71 -27.58 44.12
N SER A 24 -43.75 -27.84 42.81
CA SER A 24 -42.63 -28.43 42.07
C SER A 24 -41.38 -27.56 42.14
N VAL A 25 -41.51 -26.22 41.98
CA VAL A 25 -40.40 -25.28 42.16
C VAL A 25 -39.85 -25.33 43.58
N ALA A 26 -40.72 -25.36 44.59
CA ALA A 26 -40.29 -25.48 45.98
C ALA A 26 -39.56 -26.80 46.24
N HIS A 27 -40.02 -27.91 45.66
CA HIS A 27 -39.33 -29.20 45.74
C HIS A 27 -37.94 -29.15 45.09
N LEU A 28 -37.81 -28.49 43.94
CA LEU A 28 -36.55 -28.33 43.23
C LEU A 28 -35.56 -27.45 43.99
N VAL A 29 -35.98 -26.27 44.44
CA VAL A 29 -35.14 -25.37 45.24
C VAL A 29 -34.67 -26.06 46.53
N ARG A 30 -35.53 -26.90 47.14
CA ARG A 30 -35.20 -27.68 48.33
C ARG A 30 -34.13 -28.75 48.09
N HIS A 31 -33.94 -29.17 46.84
CA HIS A 31 -32.87 -30.10 46.46
C HIS A 31 -31.47 -29.45 46.57
N PHE A 32 -31.38 -28.14 46.34
CA PHE A 32 -30.14 -27.36 46.41
C PHE A 32 -29.69 -27.01 47.83
N LYS A 33 -30.19 -27.72 48.85
CA LYS A 33 -29.80 -27.48 50.23
C LYS A 33 -28.30 -27.79 50.39
N PRO A 34 -27.58 -27.09 51.28
CA PRO A 34 -26.22 -27.47 51.66
C PRO A 34 -26.16 -28.87 52.28
N ALA A 35 -25.03 -29.55 52.07
CA ALA A 35 -24.76 -30.82 52.74
C ALA A 35 -24.90 -30.68 54.27
N GLY A 36 -25.59 -31.63 54.91
CA GLY A 36 -25.79 -31.63 56.36
C GLY A 36 -27.00 -30.86 56.89
N CYS A 37 -27.80 -30.18 56.06
CA CYS A 37 -28.99 -29.43 56.53
C CYS A 37 -30.31 -30.14 56.18
N PRO A 38 -30.77 -31.18 56.91
CA PRO A 38 -32.03 -31.87 56.59
C PRO A 38 -33.23 -30.92 56.63
N LEU A 39 -33.80 -30.62 55.46
CA LEU A 39 -35.04 -29.86 55.36
C LEU A 39 -36.25 -30.80 55.52
N PRO A 40 -37.22 -30.46 56.39
CA PRO A 40 -38.43 -31.26 56.55
C PRO A 40 -39.18 -31.41 55.22
N SER A 41 -40.11 -32.37 55.17
CA SER A 41 -40.97 -32.51 53.99
C SER A 41 -41.78 -31.25 53.78
N LEU A 42 -41.95 -30.83 52.52
CA LEU A 42 -42.71 -29.64 52.17
C LEU A 42 -44.15 -29.69 52.73
N ARG A 43 -44.76 -30.88 52.76
CA ARG A 43 -46.11 -31.11 53.32
C ARG A 43 -46.19 -30.97 54.84
N ASN A 44 -45.06 -31.10 55.54
CA ASN A 44 -44.99 -31.09 57.00
C ASN A 44 -44.43 -29.75 57.55
N MET A 45 -44.20 -28.76 56.68
CA MET A 45 -43.71 -27.44 57.09
C MET A 45 -44.86 -26.55 57.57
N THR A 46 -44.72 -25.97 58.77
CA THR A 46 -45.67 -24.99 59.32
C THR A 46 -45.75 -23.73 58.46
N GLU A 47 -44.64 -23.33 57.84
CA GLU A 47 -44.52 -22.12 56.99
C GLU A 47 -44.44 -22.46 55.50
N ARG A 48 -45.04 -23.58 55.09
CA ARG A 48 -44.99 -24.09 53.70
C ARG A 48 -45.27 -23.01 52.67
N GLU A 49 -46.31 -22.21 52.87
CA GLU A 49 -46.71 -21.18 51.90
C GLU A 49 -45.64 -20.08 51.74
N ALA A 50 -45.03 -19.64 52.85
CA ALA A 50 -43.93 -18.67 52.80
C ALA A 50 -42.71 -19.25 52.09
N TYR A 51 -42.38 -20.52 52.37
CA TYR A 51 -41.28 -21.21 51.71
C TYR A 51 -41.50 -21.34 50.19
N VAL A 52 -42.70 -21.71 49.76
CA VAL A 52 -43.06 -21.81 48.34
C VAL A 52 -42.92 -20.45 47.65
N LYS A 53 -43.42 -19.36 48.27
CA LYS A 53 -43.29 -18.00 47.74
C LYS A 53 -41.82 -17.59 47.58
N MET A 54 -40.99 -17.87 48.58
CA MET A 54 -39.55 -17.63 48.52
C MET A 54 -38.87 -18.46 47.42
N ALA A 55 -39.19 -19.75 47.31
CA ALA A 55 -38.62 -20.64 46.31
C ALA A 55 -38.96 -20.17 44.88
N VAL A 56 -40.21 -19.76 44.63
CA VAL A 56 -40.62 -19.17 43.35
C VAL A 56 -39.86 -17.87 43.06
N ALA A 57 -39.71 -17.00 44.05
CA ALA A 57 -38.94 -15.77 43.89
C ALA A 57 -37.46 -16.06 43.55
N HIS A 58 -36.84 -17.03 44.22
CA HIS A 58 -35.47 -17.44 43.95
C HIS A 58 -35.32 -18.02 42.54
N ALA A 59 -36.27 -18.85 42.10
CA ALA A 59 -36.26 -19.43 40.77
C ALA A 59 -36.39 -18.37 39.67
N LYS A 60 -37.23 -17.34 39.87
CA LYS A 60 -37.33 -16.18 38.95
C LYS A 60 -36.04 -15.36 38.86
N ILE A 61 -35.33 -15.21 39.98
CA ILE A 61 -34.01 -14.55 39.98
C ILE A 61 -33.01 -15.37 39.16
N MET A 62 -33.02 -16.69 39.32
CA MET A 62 -32.16 -17.58 38.54
C MET A 62 -32.49 -17.56 37.04
N GLU A 63 -33.77 -17.54 36.69
CA GLU A 63 -34.24 -17.40 35.31
C GLU A 63 -33.72 -16.10 34.67
N ALA A 64 -33.92 -14.96 35.34
CA ALA A 64 -33.42 -13.66 34.86
C ALA A 64 -31.88 -13.65 34.71
N ASN A 65 -31.15 -14.29 35.63
CA ASN A 65 -29.70 -14.42 35.51
C ASN A 65 -29.30 -15.28 34.30
N ASN A 66 -30.03 -16.36 34.02
CA ASN A 66 -29.80 -17.21 32.85
C ASN A 66 -30.08 -16.45 31.54
N GLU A 67 -31.14 -15.64 31.48
CA GLU A 67 -31.44 -14.79 30.31
C GLU A 67 -30.33 -13.74 30.07
N PHE A 68 -29.84 -13.12 31.14
CA PHE A 68 -28.72 -12.19 31.08
C PHE A 68 -27.45 -12.90 30.58
N ALA A 69 -27.13 -14.07 31.15
CA ALA A 69 -25.99 -14.87 30.72
C ALA A 69 -26.10 -15.27 29.24
N ALA A 70 -27.27 -15.70 28.77
CA ALA A 70 -27.51 -16.03 27.37
C ALA A 70 -27.35 -14.82 26.44
N THR A 71 -27.75 -13.63 26.90
CA THR A 71 -27.54 -12.38 26.16
C THR A 71 -26.06 -12.04 26.06
N LEU A 72 -25.32 -12.14 27.16
CA LEU A 72 -23.87 -11.96 27.18
C LEU A 72 -23.15 -12.98 26.28
N GLU A 73 -23.57 -14.24 26.30
CA GLU A 73 -23.00 -15.28 25.44
C GLU A 73 -23.19 -14.94 23.94
N LYS A 74 -24.37 -14.48 23.54
CA LYS A 74 -24.62 -14.00 22.17
C LYS A 74 -23.72 -12.81 21.81
N PHE A 75 -23.55 -11.85 22.71
CA PHE A 75 -22.63 -10.73 22.50
C PHE A 75 -21.17 -11.20 22.35
N MET A 76 -20.75 -12.14 23.18
CA MET A 76 -19.40 -12.70 23.10
C MET A 76 -19.17 -13.48 21.81
N GLN A 77 -20.19 -14.17 21.29
CA GLN A 77 -20.11 -14.81 19.99
C GLN A 77 -19.91 -13.78 18.87
N TYR A 78 -20.62 -12.65 18.89
CA TYR A 78 -20.41 -11.55 17.92
C TYR A 78 -18.97 -10.99 17.99
N VAL A 79 -18.48 -10.71 19.20
CA VAL A 79 -17.11 -10.16 19.39
C VAL A 79 -16.03 -11.17 18.98
N THR A 80 -16.22 -12.45 19.29
CA THR A 80 -15.27 -13.53 18.98
C THR A 80 -15.29 -13.90 17.49
N ARG A 81 -16.43 -13.71 16.80
CA ARG A 81 -16.57 -13.94 15.37
C ARG A 81 -16.16 -12.74 14.51
N SER A 82 -15.34 -11.81 15.02
CA SER A 82 -14.93 -10.59 14.32
C SER A 82 -13.85 -10.82 13.25
N ASP A 83 -14.13 -11.74 12.32
CA ASP A 83 -13.45 -11.85 11.02
C ASP A 83 -13.30 -10.49 10.34
N GLU A 84 -14.32 -9.63 10.44
CA GLU A 84 -14.29 -8.24 9.99
C GLU A 84 -13.13 -7.43 10.59
N LEU A 85 -12.81 -7.59 11.89
CA LEU A 85 -11.70 -6.87 12.52
C LEU A 85 -10.34 -7.38 12.01
N TYR A 86 -10.24 -8.67 11.72
CA TYR A 86 -9.05 -9.25 11.11
C TYR A 86 -8.85 -8.72 9.68
N GLU A 87 -9.91 -8.69 8.87
CA GLU A 87 -9.87 -8.15 7.51
C GLU A 87 -9.59 -6.64 7.51
N ILE A 88 -10.20 -5.86 8.40
CA ILE A 88 -9.88 -4.43 8.57
C ILE A 88 -8.40 -4.26 8.95
N LYS A 89 -7.89 -5.05 9.90
CA LYS A 89 -6.47 -5.00 10.30
C LYS A 89 -5.56 -5.38 9.12
N LYS A 90 -5.96 -6.32 8.27
CA LYS A 90 -5.22 -6.71 7.06
C LYS A 90 -5.16 -5.54 6.07
N VAL A 91 -6.31 -4.97 5.71
CA VAL A 91 -6.39 -3.82 4.78
C VAL A 91 -5.59 -2.62 5.31
N VAL A 92 -5.65 -2.33 6.61
CA VAL A 92 -4.87 -1.25 7.23
C VAL A 92 -3.36 -1.47 7.07
N ARG A 93 -2.88 -2.72 7.14
CA ARG A 93 -1.46 -3.04 6.91
C ARG A 93 -1.07 -2.86 5.45
N GLU A 94 -1.89 -3.33 4.53
CA GLU A 94 -1.67 -3.19 3.08
C GLU A 94 -1.65 -1.72 2.66
N LEU A 95 -2.62 -0.92 3.13
CA LEU A 95 -2.67 0.52 2.86
C LEU A 95 -1.46 1.26 3.45
N LYS A 96 -1.01 0.89 4.66
CA LYS A 96 0.18 1.48 5.26
C LYS A 96 1.44 1.20 4.42
N LEU A 97 1.57 -0.02 3.88
CA LEU A 97 2.67 -0.37 2.98
C LEU A 97 2.59 0.42 1.67
N GLY A 98 1.40 0.43 1.04
CA GLY A 98 1.14 1.15 -0.20
C GLY A 98 1.42 2.65 -0.09
N LEU A 99 1.04 3.28 1.03
CA LEU A 99 1.33 4.69 1.30
C LEU A 99 2.83 4.95 1.37
N LYS A 100 3.59 4.09 2.05
CA LYS A 100 5.05 4.22 2.14
C LYS A 100 5.70 4.13 0.76
N MET A 101 5.29 3.14 -0.05
CA MET A 101 5.78 2.98 -1.41
C MET A 101 5.42 4.16 -2.32
N ALA A 102 4.19 4.68 -2.21
CA ALA A 102 3.76 5.86 -2.96
C ALA A 102 4.58 7.09 -2.60
N GLN A 103 4.85 7.29 -1.30
CA GLN A 103 5.66 8.41 -0.82
C GLN A 103 7.12 8.29 -1.29
N ASP A 104 7.70 7.09 -1.26
CA ASP A 104 9.06 6.85 -1.77
C ASP A 104 9.13 7.13 -3.28
N ARG A 105 8.13 6.71 -4.05
CA ARG A 105 8.00 7.01 -5.48
C ARG A 105 7.86 8.50 -5.75
N GLU A 106 7.04 9.21 -4.98
CA GLU A 106 6.87 10.65 -5.12
C GLU A 106 8.18 11.41 -4.88
N ARG A 107 8.96 11.02 -3.85
CA ARG A 107 10.29 11.59 -3.62
C ARG A 107 11.26 11.33 -4.78
N ALA A 108 11.24 10.12 -5.35
CA ALA A 108 12.04 9.79 -6.51
C ALA A 108 11.64 10.63 -7.73
N ASN A 109 10.34 10.77 -7.99
CA ASN A 109 9.83 11.58 -9.09
C ASN A 109 10.19 13.07 -8.93
N ALA A 110 10.09 13.62 -7.71
CA ALA A 110 10.48 14.99 -7.43
C ALA A 110 11.99 15.23 -7.71
N ALA A 111 12.84 14.27 -7.34
CA ALA A 111 14.27 14.34 -7.64
C ALA A 111 14.56 14.30 -9.15
N GLN A 112 13.85 13.44 -9.89
CA GLN A 112 13.96 13.37 -11.35
C GLN A 112 13.50 14.67 -12.03
N LEU A 113 12.40 15.26 -11.57
CA LEU A 113 11.90 16.53 -12.10
C LEU A 113 12.92 17.66 -11.92
N ALA A 114 13.50 17.79 -10.72
CA ALA A 114 14.54 18.78 -10.46
C ALA A 114 15.78 18.59 -11.34
N ALA A 115 16.18 17.35 -11.61
CA ALA A 115 17.28 17.05 -12.51
C ALA A 115 16.95 17.43 -13.97
N ALA A 116 15.73 17.13 -14.43
CA ALA A 116 15.27 17.48 -15.77
C ALA A 116 15.19 19.01 -15.98
N GLU A 117 14.70 19.76 -14.99
CA GLU A 117 14.68 21.22 -15.03
C GLU A 117 16.09 21.82 -15.17
N LYS A 118 17.05 21.30 -14.41
CA LYS A 118 18.46 21.74 -14.51
C LYS A 118 19.03 21.49 -15.91
N LEU A 119 18.77 20.31 -16.48
CA LEU A 119 19.22 19.99 -17.84
C LEU A 119 18.53 20.87 -18.89
N GLY A 120 17.23 21.13 -18.74
CA GLY A 120 16.49 22.06 -19.60
C GLY A 120 17.07 23.47 -19.59
N ASN A 121 17.41 23.99 -18.40
CA ASN A 121 18.06 25.29 -18.26
C ASN A 121 19.46 25.32 -18.91
N GLN A 122 20.23 24.25 -18.80
CA GLN A 122 21.54 24.13 -19.47
C GLN A 122 21.40 24.06 -21.00
N ALA A 123 20.42 23.33 -21.50
CA ALA A 123 20.14 23.25 -22.93
C ALA A 123 19.73 24.61 -23.51
N ALA A 124 18.83 25.33 -22.83
CA ALA A 124 18.43 26.68 -23.23
C ALA A 124 19.62 27.67 -23.23
N LEU A 125 20.52 27.58 -22.24
CA LEU A 125 21.74 28.38 -22.20
C LEU A 125 22.68 28.06 -23.37
N LEU A 126 22.89 26.78 -23.68
CA LEU A 126 23.73 26.35 -24.80
C LEU A 126 23.15 26.82 -26.14
N GLU A 127 21.83 26.73 -26.32
CA GLU A 127 21.16 27.21 -27.51
C GLU A 127 21.33 28.73 -27.70
N ALA A 128 21.21 29.52 -26.63
CA ALA A 128 21.44 30.96 -26.66
C ALA A 128 22.88 31.30 -27.09
N ARG A 129 23.87 30.59 -26.54
CA ARG A 129 25.29 30.79 -26.90
C ARG A 129 25.60 30.38 -28.34
N LEU A 130 24.96 29.34 -28.85
CA LEU A 130 25.12 28.91 -30.24
C LEU A 130 24.64 30.01 -31.22
N LYS A 131 23.47 30.59 -30.94
CA LYS A 131 22.93 31.72 -31.73
C LYS A 131 23.84 32.94 -31.72
N GLU A 132 24.48 33.24 -30.58
CA GLU A 132 25.46 34.33 -30.47
C GLU A 132 26.70 34.07 -31.35
N VAL A 133 27.23 32.85 -31.36
CA VAL A 133 28.37 32.46 -32.19
C VAL A 133 28.03 32.50 -33.68
N GLU A 134 26.83 32.04 -34.05
CA GLU A 134 26.35 32.08 -35.43
C GLU A 134 26.27 33.52 -35.96
N LEU A 135 25.63 34.42 -35.21
CA LEU A 135 25.54 35.85 -35.56
C LEU A 135 26.92 36.55 -35.60
N GLY A 136 27.81 36.21 -34.65
CA GLY A 136 29.17 36.75 -34.63
C GLY A 136 30.01 36.34 -35.83
N SER A 137 29.82 35.10 -36.33
CA SER A 137 30.53 34.59 -37.50
C SER A 137 30.02 35.19 -38.81
N GLU A 138 28.71 35.44 -38.93
CA GLU A 138 28.11 36.11 -40.11
C GLU A 138 28.60 37.55 -40.27
N LEU A 139 28.75 38.30 -39.16
CA LEU A 139 29.31 39.65 -39.16
C LEU A 139 30.80 39.68 -39.58
N ASP A 140 31.58 38.68 -39.18
CA ASP A 140 33.01 38.58 -39.54
C ASP A 140 33.20 38.32 -41.05
N VAL A 141 32.36 37.46 -41.65
CA VAL A 141 32.36 37.22 -43.11
C VAL A 141 32.00 38.49 -43.90
N MET A 142 31.06 39.29 -43.41
CA MET A 142 30.72 40.58 -44.03
C MET A 142 31.84 41.61 -43.89
N ALA A 143 32.57 41.63 -42.76
CA ALA A 143 33.68 42.55 -42.54
C ALA A 143 34.91 42.26 -43.42
N ILE A 144 35.12 41.00 -43.84
CA ILE A 144 36.24 40.62 -44.73
C ILE A 144 35.92 40.89 -46.21
N SER A 145 34.64 41.10 -46.59
CA SER A 145 34.23 41.28 -48.00
C SER A 145 34.44 42.69 -48.57
N ASP A 146 34.94 43.66 -47.79
CA ASP A 146 35.16 45.04 -48.26
C ASP A 146 36.56 45.28 -48.87
N PHE A 147 37.38 44.24 -49.06
CA PHE A 147 38.52 44.33 -49.98
C PHE A 147 37.99 44.29 -51.42
N SER A 148 37.45 45.42 -51.88
CA SER A 148 37.41 45.65 -53.32
C SER A 148 38.86 45.64 -53.80
N VAL A 149 39.27 44.57 -54.49
CA VAL A 149 40.51 44.52 -55.27
C VAL A 149 40.45 45.70 -56.23
N GLY A 150 41.09 46.80 -55.84
CA GLY A 150 41.34 47.92 -56.74
C GLY A 150 41.96 47.34 -58.00
N LYS A 151 41.50 47.80 -59.17
CA LYS A 151 42.06 47.41 -60.46
C LYS A 151 43.57 47.67 -60.42
N HIS A 152 44.35 46.64 -60.10
CA HIS A 152 45.77 46.67 -60.30
C HIS A 152 45.97 46.47 -61.79
N ASP A 153 46.56 47.48 -62.45
CA ASP A 153 47.12 47.35 -63.78
C ASP A 153 48.24 46.29 -63.70
N LEU A 154 47.86 45.04 -63.95
CA LEU A 154 48.81 43.95 -64.11
C LEU A 154 49.54 44.18 -65.45
N PRO A 155 50.88 44.21 -65.47
CA PRO A 155 51.60 44.18 -66.73
C PRO A 155 51.28 42.86 -67.44
N GLN A 156 50.90 42.95 -68.71
CA GLN A 156 50.68 41.78 -69.57
C GLN A 156 51.97 40.97 -69.64
N ILE A 157 52.02 39.85 -68.91
CA ILE A 157 53.01 38.80 -69.16
C ILE A 157 52.47 37.95 -70.31
N SER A 158 52.95 38.29 -71.51
CA SER A 158 52.80 37.51 -72.73
C SER A 158 53.50 36.16 -72.59
N GLU A 159 52.81 35.14 -73.09
CA GLU A 159 53.25 33.80 -73.51
C GLU A 159 54.76 33.56 -73.61
N ASP A 160 55.24 32.50 -72.93
CA ASP A 160 56.02 31.45 -73.57
C ASP A 160 56.04 30.14 -72.74
N LEU A 161 55.61 29.06 -73.41
CA LEU A 161 55.44 27.61 -73.15
C LEU A 161 56.44 26.87 -72.20
N PRO A 162 56.16 25.63 -71.68
CA PRO A 162 55.76 24.43 -72.46
C PRO A 162 54.64 23.51 -71.90
N GLU A 163 53.83 22.97 -72.82
CA GLU A 163 52.72 21.99 -72.67
C GLU A 163 53.01 20.60 -72.05
N ASP A 164 54.20 20.33 -71.48
CA ASP A 164 54.59 18.97 -71.10
C ASP A 164 54.42 18.62 -69.61
N PHE A 165 53.65 19.39 -68.84
CA PHE A 165 53.45 19.11 -67.40
C PHE A 165 52.35 18.07 -67.10
N PHE A 166 51.51 17.71 -68.07
CA PHE A 166 50.43 16.73 -67.86
C PHE A 166 50.82 15.32 -68.30
N ALA A 167 51.98 14.88 -67.86
CA ALA A 167 52.31 13.46 -67.83
C ALA A 167 51.94 12.88 -66.45
N LYS A 168 50.80 12.15 -66.39
CA LYS A 168 50.66 10.82 -65.73
C LYS A 168 50.83 10.83 -64.18
N VAL A 169 49.91 10.42 -63.28
CA VAL A 169 49.02 9.23 -63.12
C VAL A 169 48.19 9.48 -61.80
N PRO A 170 47.43 8.52 -61.24
CA PRO A 170 46.07 8.05 -61.52
C PRO A 170 45.00 8.53 -60.50
N SER A 171 43.73 8.48 -60.89
CA SER A 171 42.59 8.43 -59.97
C SER A 171 42.43 7.00 -59.43
N VAL A 172 42.56 6.81 -58.11
CA VAL A 172 42.13 5.58 -57.42
C VAL A 172 40.95 5.92 -56.53
N ALA A 173 39.90 5.13 -56.71
CA ALA A 173 38.60 5.20 -56.09
C ALA A 173 38.60 4.69 -54.64
N ASP A 174 37.52 5.06 -53.95
CA ASP A 174 36.85 4.38 -52.83
C ASP A 174 37.67 4.02 -51.59
N ASP A 175 37.27 4.59 -50.44
CA ASP A 175 37.07 3.74 -49.28
C ASP A 175 35.84 4.16 -48.46
N VAL A 176 34.90 3.22 -48.39
CA VAL A 176 33.65 3.24 -47.65
C VAL A 176 33.99 2.74 -46.25
N MET A 177 33.98 3.61 -45.24
CA MET A 177 33.97 3.14 -43.84
C MET A 177 32.54 3.10 -43.31
N LYS A 178 31.93 1.92 -43.38
CA LYS A 178 30.77 1.52 -42.58
C LYS A 178 31.26 0.73 -41.38
N TYR A 179 30.89 1.15 -40.17
CA TYR A 179 30.86 0.31 -38.97
C TYR A 179 29.54 0.63 -38.25
N SER A 180 28.46 -0.14 -38.46
CA SER A 180 28.01 -1.29 -37.64
C SER A 180 28.01 -0.95 -36.14
N GLY A 181 26.88 -0.64 -35.50
CA GLY A 181 25.70 -1.51 -35.41
C GLY A 181 25.82 -2.41 -34.18
N GLY A 182 25.89 -1.79 -32.99
CA GLY A 182 26.00 -2.50 -31.71
C GLY A 182 24.63 -2.97 -31.23
N GLN A 183 24.56 -4.29 -31.02
CA GLN A 183 23.41 -5.09 -30.63
C GLN A 183 23.23 -5.04 -29.10
N PHE A 184 22.01 -4.74 -28.63
CA PHE A 184 21.67 -4.83 -27.21
C PHE A 184 21.33 -6.30 -26.89
N GLU A 185 22.01 -6.88 -25.89
CA GLU A 185 21.61 -8.16 -25.30
C GLU A 185 20.55 -7.92 -24.23
N ASP A 186 19.40 -8.56 -24.41
CA ASP A 186 18.30 -8.58 -23.45
C ASP A 186 18.71 -9.42 -22.23
N GLY A 187 18.97 -8.75 -21.11
CA GLY A 187 19.17 -9.40 -19.82
C GLY A 187 17.85 -9.89 -19.25
N GLU A 188 17.64 -11.20 -19.27
CA GLU A 188 16.61 -11.89 -18.50
C GLU A 188 16.80 -11.65 -16.99
N PHE A 189 15.78 -11.12 -16.32
CA PHE A 189 15.72 -11.12 -14.86
C PHE A 189 14.71 -12.18 -14.40
N ASN A 190 15.27 -13.25 -13.84
CA ASN A 190 14.53 -14.28 -13.10
C ASN A 190 13.87 -13.66 -11.86
N ILE A 191 12.57 -13.87 -11.73
CA ILE A 191 11.80 -13.65 -10.50
C ILE A 191 11.82 -14.96 -9.73
N GLU A 192 12.53 -14.98 -8.61
CA GLU A 192 12.45 -16.05 -7.61
C GLU A 192 11.63 -15.55 -6.41
N GLU A 193 10.85 -16.49 -5.88
CA GLU A 193 9.67 -16.39 -5.01
C GLU A 193 9.88 -15.79 -3.61
#